data_AF-A0A4U1EVW1-F1
#
_entry.id   AF-A0A4U1EVW1-F1
#
_cell.length_a   1.000
_cell.length_b   1.000
_cell.length_c   1.000
_cell.angle_alpha   90.00
_cell.angle_beta   90.00
_cell.angle_gamma   90.00
#
_symmetry.space_group_name_H-M   'P 1'
#
loop_
_entity.id
_entity.type
_entity.pdbx_description
1 polymer ?
#
loop_
_entity_poly.entity_id
_entity_poly.type
_entity_poly.pdbx_seq_one_letter_code
_entity_poly.pdbx_strand_id
1 'polypeptide(L)'
;MDSPEVTFTLAYVVFAVCFVFTPTEFHSAGLTVQNLLSGWLGSEDAAFVPYHLRRTAATVLCHSLLPLGYYVGMCFAASEKRLYSPSQAPETWRVFLLLALTLPTIACTLIYCWSRDQWAHHPLARTLAHYALPQSGWRAVASSVDTEFRRIDKFATGAPGARVIVTDTWVMKVTTYRVRVAQQQDVHLTVTESQQHDLSPDSNLPVQLLTIRVASANPAVPAFDIRLNSTEYGELCEKLRAPIHSAANVVIHQSLGDLFLETFASLVEVNPAYSVPSSQDLEACIGCMQTRASVRLVKTCQEADEGECQQCCCRPMWCLTCMGKWFASRQDPQRPDTWLASRVPCPTCRARFCILDVCAVR
;
A
#
# COMPACT_ATOMS: atom_id res chain seq x y z
N MET A 1 -22.45 -37.60 -1.11
CA MET A 1 -20.98 -37.73 -1.04
C MET A 1 -20.42 -36.84 -2.12
N ASP A 2 -19.72 -35.77 -1.74
CA ASP A 2 -19.11 -34.86 -2.71
C ASP A 2 -18.12 -35.65 -3.57
N SER A 3 -18.18 -35.49 -4.89
CA SER A 3 -17.30 -36.24 -5.77
C SER A 3 -15.84 -35.80 -5.52
N PRO A 4 -14.87 -36.73 -5.46
CA PRO A 4 -13.48 -36.41 -5.20
C PRO A 4 -12.91 -35.39 -6.21
N GLU A 5 -13.45 -35.38 -7.42
CA GLU A 5 -13.14 -34.43 -8.49
C GLU A 5 -13.52 -32.98 -8.14
N VAL A 6 -14.70 -32.78 -7.55
CA VAL A 6 -15.21 -31.45 -7.17
C VAL A 6 -14.38 -30.89 -6.03
N THR A 7 -14.12 -31.72 -5.01
CA THR A 7 -13.28 -31.34 -3.86
C THR A 7 -11.86 -30.99 -4.30
N PHE A 8 -11.24 -31.82 -5.16
CA PHE A 8 -9.92 -31.52 -5.71
C PHE A 8 -9.90 -30.23 -6.52
N THR A 9 -10.92 -30.02 -7.36
CA THR A 9 -11.01 -28.82 -8.21
C THR A 9 -11.12 -27.57 -7.37
N LEU A 10 -11.98 -27.57 -6.35
CA LEU A 10 -12.12 -26.42 -5.45
C LEU A 10 -10.80 -26.12 -4.73
N ALA A 11 -10.16 -27.15 -4.15
CA ALA A 11 -8.89 -26.99 -3.46
C ALA A 11 -7.78 -26.49 -4.40
N TYR A 12 -7.71 -27.00 -5.63
CA TYR A 12 -6.72 -26.58 -6.61
C TYR A 12 -6.93 -25.14 -7.08
N VAL A 13 -8.18 -24.73 -7.30
CA VAL A 13 -8.49 -23.35 -7.70
C VAL A 13 -8.09 -22.38 -6.59
N VAL A 14 -8.42 -22.69 -5.34
CA VAL A 14 -7.99 -21.88 -4.18
C VAL A 14 -6.46 -21.81 -4.12
N PHE A 15 -5.78 -22.96 -4.24
CA PHE A 15 -4.31 -23.00 -4.29
C PHE A 15 -3.74 -22.16 -5.43
N ALA A 16 -4.26 -22.27 -6.65
CA ALA A 16 -3.77 -21.56 -7.82
C ALA A 16 -3.99 -20.04 -7.68
N VAL A 17 -5.15 -19.62 -7.17
CA VAL A 17 -5.44 -18.21 -6.89
C VAL A 17 -4.48 -17.67 -5.84
N CYS A 18 -4.30 -18.37 -4.72
CA CYS A 18 -3.37 -17.96 -3.66
C CYS A 18 -1.90 -18.04 -4.11
N PHE A 19 -1.54 -18.93 -5.03
CA PHE A 19 -0.17 -19.01 -5.55
C PHE A 19 0.14 -17.85 -6.52
N VAL A 20 -0.84 -17.44 -7.34
CA VAL A 20 -0.69 -16.30 -8.26
C VAL A 20 -0.81 -14.95 -7.54
N PHE A 21 -1.78 -14.84 -6.64
CA PHE A 21 -2.04 -13.68 -5.79
C PHE A 21 -1.64 -14.02 -4.35
N THR A 22 -0.34 -14.13 -4.10
CA THR A 22 0.23 -14.58 -2.82
C THR A 22 -0.27 -13.74 -1.64
N PRO A 23 -1.19 -14.25 -0.81
CA PRO A 23 -1.54 -13.58 0.42
C PRO A 23 -0.39 -13.75 1.44
N THR A 24 -0.49 -13.06 2.58
CA THR A 24 0.56 -13.05 3.61
C THR A 24 0.84 -14.45 4.16
N GLU A 25 -0.16 -15.32 4.22
CA GLU A 25 -0.03 -16.71 4.70
C GLU A 25 0.77 -17.59 3.73
N PHE A 26 0.59 -17.44 2.41
CA PHE A 26 1.41 -18.15 1.43
C PHE A 26 2.84 -17.63 1.41
N HIS A 27 3.00 -16.33 1.61
CA HIS A 27 4.32 -15.72 1.73
C HIS A 27 5.06 -16.25 2.97
N SER A 28 4.40 -16.30 4.13
CA SER A 28 4.99 -16.80 5.39
C SER A 28 5.26 -18.31 5.35
N ALA A 29 4.41 -19.08 4.66
CA ALA A 29 4.63 -20.51 4.43
C ALA A 29 5.74 -20.82 3.42
N GLY A 30 6.31 -19.81 2.76
CA GLY A 30 7.35 -20.01 1.75
C GLY A 30 6.85 -20.49 0.39
N LEU A 31 5.53 -20.48 0.16
CA LEU A 31 4.88 -20.95 -1.07
C LEU A 31 4.85 -19.88 -2.16
N THR A 32 6.01 -19.31 -2.45
CA THR A 32 6.18 -18.29 -3.50
C THR A 32 7.19 -18.77 -4.53
N VAL A 33 7.06 -18.32 -5.78
CA VAL A 33 8.03 -18.65 -6.85
C VAL A 33 9.45 -18.24 -6.44
N GLN A 34 9.58 -17.12 -5.72
CA GLN A 34 10.85 -16.60 -5.23
C GLN A 34 11.52 -17.55 -4.25
N ASN A 35 10.76 -18.12 -3.32
CA ASN A 35 11.29 -19.04 -2.30
C ASN A 35 11.60 -20.41 -2.89
N LEU A 36 10.71 -20.93 -3.75
CA LEU A 36 10.88 -22.22 -4.44
C LEU A 36 12.12 -22.24 -5.36
N LEU A 37 12.46 -21.10 -5.97
CA LEU A 37 13.60 -20.97 -6.89
C LEU A 37 14.73 -20.08 -6.33
N SER A 38 14.77 -19.88 -5.02
CA SER A 38 15.71 -18.98 -4.34
C SER A 38 17.18 -19.24 -4.72
N GLY A 39 17.59 -20.52 -4.77
CA GLY A 39 18.95 -20.90 -5.16
C GLY A 39 19.35 -20.53 -6.59
N TRP A 40 18.38 -20.49 -7.53
CA TRP A 40 18.63 -20.10 -8.93
C TRP A 40 18.52 -18.58 -9.14
N LEU A 41 17.59 -17.94 -8.44
CA LEU A 41 17.38 -16.49 -8.52
C LEU A 41 18.58 -15.72 -7.95
N GLY A 42 19.19 -16.24 -6.88
CA GLY A 42 20.25 -15.56 -6.15
C GLY A 42 19.70 -14.47 -5.22
N SER A 43 20.54 -13.50 -4.86
CA SER A 43 20.19 -12.42 -3.94
C SER A 43 19.78 -11.16 -4.70
N GLU A 44 18.60 -10.64 -4.38
CA GLU A 44 18.11 -9.34 -4.86
C GLU A 44 19.00 -8.19 -4.37
N ASP A 45 19.45 -8.25 -3.11
CA ASP A 45 20.35 -7.25 -2.51
C ASP A 45 21.72 -7.20 -3.20
N ALA A 46 22.20 -8.35 -3.69
CA ALA A 46 23.46 -8.39 -4.43
C ALA A 46 23.33 -7.89 -5.86
N ALA A 47 22.27 -8.27 -6.59
CA ALA A 47 22.13 -7.96 -8.01
C ALA A 47 20.65 -7.79 -8.40
N PHE A 48 20.12 -6.60 -8.18
CA PHE A 48 18.71 -6.26 -8.35
C PHE A 48 18.19 -6.53 -9.77
N VAL A 49 18.85 -5.98 -10.80
CA VAL A 49 18.40 -6.12 -12.19
C VAL A 49 18.51 -7.58 -12.65
N PRO A 50 19.66 -8.29 -12.54
CA PRO A 50 19.75 -9.69 -12.90
C PRO A 50 18.77 -10.60 -12.15
N TYR A 51 18.57 -10.34 -10.85
CA TYR A 51 17.59 -11.06 -10.03
C TYR A 51 16.18 -10.92 -10.63
N HIS A 52 15.74 -9.70 -10.96
CA HIS A 52 14.40 -9.49 -11.50
C HIS A 52 14.20 -9.97 -12.94
N LEU A 53 15.25 -9.99 -13.78
CA LEU A 53 15.21 -10.64 -15.09
C LEU A 53 14.91 -12.14 -14.95
N ARG A 54 15.62 -12.82 -14.04
CA ARG A 54 15.40 -14.25 -13.75
C ARG A 54 14.04 -14.48 -13.09
N ARG A 55 13.68 -13.65 -12.11
CA ARG A 55 12.43 -13.76 -11.35
C ARG A 55 11.22 -13.69 -12.25
N THR A 56 11.16 -12.69 -13.13
CA THR A 56 10.02 -12.54 -14.05
C THR A 56 9.90 -13.72 -15.02
N ALA A 57 11.02 -14.22 -15.55
CA ALA A 57 11.03 -15.45 -16.36
C ALA A 57 10.54 -16.68 -15.59
N ALA A 58 11.06 -16.90 -14.37
CA ALA A 58 10.62 -17.98 -13.49
C ALA A 58 9.13 -17.88 -13.15
N THR A 59 8.63 -16.71 -12.77
CA THR A 59 7.23 -16.50 -12.44
C THR A 59 6.32 -16.77 -13.64
N VAL A 60 6.67 -16.29 -14.83
CA VAL A 60 5.90 -16.58 -16.05
C VAL A 60 5.86 -18.09 -16.32
N LEU A 61 6.99 -18.78 -16.20
CA LEU A 61 7.06 -20.23 -16.41
C LEU A 61 6.24 -21.00 -15.37
N CYS A 62 6.47 -20.74 -14.07
CA CYS A 62 5.77 -21.42 -12.98
C CYS A 62 4.25 -21.22 -13.05
N HIS A 63 3.79 -20.00 -13.31
CA HIS A 63 2.35 -19.74 -13.43
C HIS A 63 1.75 -20.36 -14.70
N SER A 64 2.51 -20.41 -15.81
CA SER A 64 2.06 -21.08 -17.03
C SER A 64 1.88 -22.60 -16.87
N LEU A 65 2.54 -23.21 -15.87
CA LEU A 65 2.45 -24.64 -15.57
C LEU A 65 1.24 -25.00 -14.69
N LEU A 66 0.53 -24.03 -14.10
CA LEU A 66 -0.62 -24.31 -13.22
C LEU A 66 -1.73 -25.11 -13.93
N PRO A 67 -2.16 -24.78 -15.17
CA PRO A 67 -3.17 -25.59 -15.86
C PRO A 67 -2.71 -27.03 -16.11
N LEU A 68 -1.42 -27.24 -16.37
CA LEU A 68 -0.85 -28.57 -16.53
C LEU A 68 -0.82 -29.33 -15.20
N GLY A 69 -0.47 -28.65 -14.10
CA GLY A 69 -0.56 -29.20 -12.75
C GLY A 69 -1.98 -29.63 -12.38
N TYR A 70 -2.99 -28.85 -12.77
CA TYR A 70 -4.40 -29.22 -12.62
C TYR A 70 -4.74 -30.49 -13.40
N TYR A 71 -4.34 -30.58 -14.68
CA TYR A 71 -4.56 -31.78 -15.49
C TYR A 71 -3.95 -33.03 -14.84
N VAL A 72 -2.70 -32.92 -14.39
CA VAL A 72 -2.00 -34.03 -13.72
C VAL A 72 -2.72 -34.44 -12.45
N GLY A 73 -3.14 -33.50 -11.60
CA GLY A 73 -3.90 -33.82 -10.40
C GLY A 73 -5.26 -34.47 -10.68
N MET A 74 -5.95 -34.01 -11.73
CA MET A 74 -7.21 -34.61 -12.18
C MET A 74 -7.05 -36.04 -12.70
N CYS A 75 -5.87 -36.42 -13.22
CA CYS A 75 -5.60 -37.83 -13.56
C CYS A 75 -5.73 -38.76 -12.33
N PHE A 76 -5.39 -38.26 -11.13
CA PHE A 76 -5.54 -39.01 -9.88
C PHE A 76 -6.94 -38.89 -9.29
N ALA A 77 -7.52 -37.68 -9.27
CA ALA A 77 -8.83 -37.43 -8.65
C ALA A 77 -10.02 -38.00 -9.47
N ALA A 78 -9.86 -38.13 -10.79
CA ALA A 78 -10.87 -38.59 -11.73
C ALA A 78 -10.40 -39.84 -12.50
N SER A 79 -9.93 -40.86 -11.78
CA SER A 79 -9.35 -42.08 -12.38
C SER A 79 -10.33 -42.80 -13.33
N GLU A 80 -11.63 -42.69 -13.09
CA GLU A 80 -12.70 -43.25 -13.93
C GLU A 80 -12.71 -42.66 -15.35
N LYS A 81 -12.24 -41.42 -15.53
CA LYS A 81 -12.21 -40.71 -16.84
C LYS A 81 -11.02 -41.10 -17.73
N ARG A 82 -10.18 -42.06 -17.29
CA ARG A 82 -9.01 -42.61 -18.04
C ARG A 82 -8.07 -41.54 -18.62
N LEU A 83 -7.87 -40.43 -17.90
CA LEU A 83 -7.09 -39.27 -18.34
C LEU A 83 -5.58 -39.55 -18.56
N TYR A 84 -5.07 -40.66 -18.01
CA TYR A 84 -3.70 -41.13 -18.21
C TYR A 84 -3.37 -41.50 -19.65
N SER A 85 -4.38 -41.84 -20.46
CA SER A 85 -4.22 -42.14 -21.88
C SER A 85 -4.88 -41.02 -22.70
N PRO A 86 -4.10 -40.04 -23.22
CA PRO A 86 -4.67 -38.90 -23.95
C PRO A 86 -5.51 -39.29 -25.17
N SER A 87 -5.27 -40.47 -25.76
CA SER A 87 -6.04 -40.97 -26.90
C SER A 87 -7.43 -41.48 -26.50
N GLN A 88 -7.61 -41.93 -25.25
CA GLN A 88 -8.87 -42.45 -24.71
C GLN A 88 -9.61 -41.43 -23.84
N ALA A 89 -8.98 -40.29 -23.54
CA ALA A 89 -9.58 -39.24 -22.74
C ALA A 89 -10.75 -38.55 -23.50
N PRO A 90 -11.79 -38.07 -22.79
CA PRO A 90 -12.86 -37.29 -23.39
C PRO A 90 -12.33 -36.08 -24.15
N GLU A 91 -13.02 -35.67 -25.23
CA GLU A 91 -12.58 -34.57 -26.10
C GLU A 91 -12.30 -33.27 -25.34
N THR A 92 -13.12 -32.94 -24.34
CA THR A 92 -12.96 -31.76 -23.49
C THR A 92 -11.62 -31.76 -22.74
N TRP A 93 -11.20 -32.90 -22.20
CA TRP A 93 -9.93 -33.04 -21.50
C TRP A 93 -8.73 -33.04 -22.45
N ARG A 94 -8.90 -33.54 -23.67
CA ARG A 94 -7.88 -33.45 -24.73
C ARG A 94 -7.63 -32.01 -25.15
N VAL A 95 -8.70 -31.24 -25.37
CA VAL A 95 -8.60 -29.80 -25.68
C VAL A 95 -7.97 -29.05 -24.50
N PHE A 96 -8.38 -29.35 -23.27
CA PHE A 96 -7.78 -28.75 -22.08
C PHE A 96 -6.28 -29.05 -21.96
N LEU A 97 -5.86 -30.31 -22.17
CA LEU A 97 -4.45 -30.70 -22.17
C LEU A 97 -3.65 -29.96 -23.23
N LEU A 98 -4.18 -29.85 -24.45
CA LEU A 98 -3.53 -29.07 -25.52
C LEU A 98 -3.34 -27.61 -25.08
N LEU A 99 -4.38 -26.97 -24.54
CA LEU A 99 -4.28 -25.60 -24.03
C LEU A 99 -3.24 -25.49 -22.89
N ALA A 100 -3.27 -26.42 -21.94
CA ALA A 100 -2.35 -26.48 -20.81
C ALA A 100 -0.88 -26.70 -21.24
N LEU A 101 -0.62 -27.31 -22.40
CA LEU A 101 0.72 -27.45 -22.98
C LEU A 101 1.13 -26.23 -23.82
N THR A 102 0.17 -25.55 -24.47
CA THR A 102 0.47 -24.33 -25.23
C THR A 102 0.97 -23.18 -24.34
N LEU A 103 0.47 -23.05 -23.12
CA LEU A 103 0.88 -21.96 -22.23
C LEU A 103 2.36 -22.04 -21.82
N PRO A 104 2.90 -23.17 -21.31
CA PRO A 104 4.32 -23.33 -21.04
C PRO A 104 5.19 -23.24 -22.28
N THR A 105 4.73 -23.72 -23.44
CA THR A 105 5.53 -23.61 -24.68
C THR A 105 5.66 -22.16 -25.14
N ILE A 106 4.59 -21.36 -25.04
CA ILE A 106 4.65 -19.90 -25.26
C ILE A 106 5.58 -19.23 -24.24
N ALA A 107 5.47 -19.60 -22.95
CA ALA A 107 6.36 -19.06 -21.91
C ALA A 107 7.84 -19.38 -22.20
N CYS A 108 8.17 -20.64 -22.51
CA CYS A 108 9.52 -21.08 -22.84
C CYS A 108 10.07 -20.39 -24.09
N THR A 109 9.28 -20.25 -25.15
CA THR A 109 9.70 -19.54 -26.37
C THR A 109 9.97 -18.07 -26.10
N LEU A 110 9.12 -17.41 -25.30
CA LEU A 110 9.32 -16.03 -24.89
C LEU A 110 10.56 -15.85 -24.00
N ILE A 111 10.80 -16.74 -23.04
CA ILE A 111 12.01 -16.73 -22.20
C ILE A 111 13.27 -17.00 -23.05
N TYR A 112 13.19 -17.90 -24.02
CA TYR A 112 14.27 -18.16 -24.97
C TYR A 112 14.56 -16.92 -25.84
N CYS A 113 13.53 -16.25 -26.34
CA CYS A 113 13.69 -14.98 -27.07
C CYS A 113 14.33 -13.90 -26.22
N TRP A 114 14.01 -13.83 -24.92
CA TRP A 114 14.69 -12.91 -24.00
C TRP A 114 16.15 -13.30 -23.78
N SER A 115 16.45 -14.57 -23.57
CA SER A 115 17.81 -15.02 -23.22
C SER A 115 18.79 -14.97 -24.40
N ARG A 116 18.30 -15.08 -25.65
CA ARG A 116 19.14 -15.13 -26.87
C ARG A 116 20.12 -13.96 -27.01
N ASP A 117 19.64 -12.73 -26.78
CA ASP A 117 20.48 -11.52 -26.82
C ASP A 117 20.84 -11.05 -25.42
N GLN A 118 21.16 -12.02 -24.56
CA GLN A 118 21.61 -11.79 -23.20
C GLN A 118 20.67 -10.81 -22.46
N TRP A 119 19.36 -11.04 -22.58
CA TRP A 119 18.25 -10.30 -21.95
C TRP A 119 17.92 -8.92 -22.53
N ALA A 120 18.57 -8.47 -23.61
CA ALA A 120 18.29 -7.15 -24.21
C ALA A 120 16.82 -6.94 -24.63
N HIS A 121 16.15 -8.02 -25.05
CA HIS A 121 14.74 -8.02 -25.45
C HIS A 121 13.75 -8.05 -24.28
N HIS A 122 14.23 -8.24 -23.06
CA HIS A 122 13.40 -8.26 -21.87
C HIS A 122 12.80 -6.86 -21.61
N PRO A 123 11.52 -6.73 -21.19
CA PRO A 123 10.89 -5.43 -20.95
C PRO A 123 11.69 -4.49 -20.03
N LEU A 124 12.24 -5.01 -18.92
CA LEU A 124 13.09 -4.23 -18.02
C LEU A 124 14.36 -3.71 -18.71
N ALA A 125 15.05 -4.57 -19.49
CA ALA A 125 16.26 -4.18 -20.20
C ALA A 125 15.98 -3.14 -21.28
N ARG A 126 14.85 -3.27 -22.00
CA ARG A 126 14.38 -2.26 -22.96
C ARG A 126 14.12 -0.91 -22.30
N THR A 127 13.44 -0.90 -21.14
CA THR A 127 13.23 0.35 -20.39
C THR A 127 14.56 0.97 -19.94
N LEU A 128 15.50 0.18 -19.43
CA LEU A 128 16.83 0.66 -19.05
C LEU A 128 17.64 1.18 -20.24
N ALA A 129 17.44 0.63 -21.44
CA ALA A 129 18.11 1.08 -22.65
C ALA A 129 17.75 2.52 -23.03
N HIS A 130 16.56 3.00 -22.67
CA HIS A 130 16.16 4.40 -22.91
C HIS A 130 16.94 5.41 -22.06
N TYR A 131 17.59 4.97 -20.99
CA TYR A 131 18.44 5.79 -20.13
C TYR A 131 19.95 5.59 -20.40
N ALA A 132 20.29 4.74 -21.38
CA ALA A 132 21.68 4.46 -21.71
C ALA A 132 22.26 5.59 -22.57
N LEU A 133 23.52 5.94 -22.35
CA LEU A 133 24.22 6.90 -23.19
C LEU A 133 24.54 6.25 -24.55
N PRO A 134 24.72 7.02 -25.64
CA PRO A 134 24.97 6.46 -26.96
C PRO A 134 26.16 5.48 -27.05
N GLN A 135 27.14 5.62 -26.15
CA GLN A 135 28.35 4.79 -26.08
C GLN A 135 28.26 3.67 -25.04
N SER A 136 27.18 3.61 -24.25
CA SER A 136 26.99 2.61 -23.20
C SER A 136 25.72 1.79 -23.45
N GLY A 137 25.78 0.49 -23.21
CA GLY A 137 24.59 -0.37 -23.31
C GLY A 137 23.69 -0.23 -22.08
N TRP A 138 22.46 -0.74 -22.17
CA TRP A 138 21.51 -0.83 -21.04
C TRP A 138 22.11 -1.49 -19.78
N ARG A 139 23.15 -2.32 -19.94
CA ARG A 139 23.88 -2.95 -18.84
C ARG A 139 24.67 -1.99 -17.98
N ALA A 140 25.21 -0.92 -18.55
CA ALA A 140 25.88 0.10 -17.76
C ALA A 140 24.88 0.77 -16.81
N VAL A 141 23.67 1.06 -17.33
CA VAL A 141 22.54 1.55 -16.52
C VAL A 141 22.14 0.52 -15.48
N ALA A 142 22.00 -0.76 -15.85
CA ALA A 142 21.68 -1.84 -14.92
C ALA A 142 22.72 -1.96 -13.79
N SER A 143 24.02 -1.86 -14.11
CA SER A 143 25.07 -1.86 -13.11
C SER A 143 24.99 -0.64 -12.18
N SER A 144 24.63 0.53 -12.71
CA SER A 144 24.40 1.73 -11.89
C SER A 144 23.24 1.51 -10.92
N VAL A 145 22.11 0.99 -11.41
CA VAL A 145 20.95 0.63 -10.58
C VAL A 145 21.35 -0.36 -9.49
N ASP A 146 22.08 -1.41 -9.83
CA ASP A 146 22.53 -2.42 -8.86
C ASP A 146 23.45 -1.81 -7.79
N THR A 147 24.40 -0.94 -8.18
CA THR A 147 25.28 -0.28 -7.22
C THR A 147 24.55 0.65 -6.26
N GLU A 148 23.51 1.32 -6.75
CA GLU A 148 22.70 2.22 -5.94
C GLU A 148 21.73 1.46 -5.05
N PHE A 149 21.15 0.37 -5.55
CA PHE A 149 20.26 -0.50 -4.80
C PHE A 149 20.97 -1.15 -3.59
N ARG A 150 22.27 -1.41 -3.68
CA ARG A 150 23.07 -1.94 -2.55
C ARG A 150 23.23 -0.94 -1.40
N ARG A 151 22.96 0.35 -1.62
CA ARG A 151 23.06 1.36 -0.57
C ARG A 151 21.95 1.14 0.46
N ILE A 152 22.29 1.41 1.72
CA ILE A 152 21.36 1.30 2.85
C ILE A 152 20.32 2.42 2.77
N ASP A 153 20.74 3.60 2.31
CA ASP A 153 19.90 4.78 2.13
C ASP A 153 19.01 4.64 0.88
N LYS A 154 17.96 3.82 1.01
CA LYS A 154 16.89 3.64 0.02
C LYS A 154 15.55 3.57 0.75
N PHE A 155 14.54 4.23 0.20
CA PHE A 155 13.17 4.07 0.67
C PHE A 155 12.57 2.80 0.02
N ALA A 156 11.91 1.96 0.80
CA ALA A 156 11.25 0.77 0.29
C ALA A 156 9.95 0.48 1.06
N THR A 157 8.84 0.30 0.34
CA THR A 157 7.53 -0.03 0.92
C THR A 157 6.85 -1.17 0.16
N GLY A 158 6.06 -1.98 0.86
CA GLY A 158 5.34 -3.13 0.31
C GLY A 158 6.10 -4.47 0.40
N ALA A 159 5.40 -5.55 0.07
CA ALA A 159 5.94 -6.91 0.15
C ALA A 159 7.03 -7.16 -0.93
N PRO A 160 8.00 -8.06 -0.70
CA PRO A 160 9.10 -8.32 -1.64
C PRO A 160 8.66 -8.64 -3.09
N GLY A 161 7.50 -9.28 -3.27
CA GLY A 161 6.92 -9.58 -4.58
C GLY A 161 6.26 -8.39 -5.28
N ALA A 162 5.83 -7.38 -4.52
CA ALA A 162 5.11 -6.20 -4.99
C ALA A 162 5.46 -4.99 -4.11
N ARG A 163 6.62 -4.37 -4.39
CA ARG A 163 7.15 -3.25 -3.61
C ARG A 163 7.56 -2.07 -4.47
N VAL A 164 7.63 -0.92 -3.83
CA VAL A 164 8.10 0.34 -4.40
C VAL A 164 9.42 0.66 -3.73
N ILE A 165 10.44 0.96 -4.53
CA ILE A 165 11.77 1.29 -4.07
C ILE A 165 12.17 2.62 -4.69
N VAL A 166 12.63 3.55 -3.85
CA VAL A 166 13.17 4.83 -4.29
C VAL A 166 14.60 4.96 -3.80
N THR A 167 15.51 5.08 -4.74
CA THR A 167 16.94 5.34 -4.50
C THR A 167 17.27 6.77 -4.92
N ASP A 168 18.49 7.25 -4.70
CA ASP A 168 18.92 8.62 -5.02
C ASP A 168 18.57 9.11 -6.43
N THR A 169 18.57 8.22 -7.43
CA THR A 169 18.35 8.54 -8.84
C THR A 169 17.21 7.75 -9.48
N TRP A 170 16.72 6.67 -8.86
CA TRP A 170 15.70 5.81 -9.46
C TRP A 170 14.43 5.71 -8.61
N VAL A 171 13.30 5.70 -9.32
CA VAL A 171 11.99 5.28 -8.80
C VAL A 171 11.65 3.94 -9.45
N MET A 172 11.49 2.90 -8.64
CA MET A 172 11.30 1.54 -9.10
C MET A 172 10.03 0.95 -8.51
N LYS A 173 9.17 0.38 -9.35
CA LYS A 173 8.00 -0.39 -8.93
C LYS A 173 8.14 -1.83 -9.39
N VAL A 174 8.19 -2.72 -8.41
CA VAL A 174 8.25 -4.16 -8.59
C VAL A 174 6.83 -4.71 -8.53
N THR A 175 6.45 -5.52 -9.52
CA THR A 175 5.18 -6.27 -9.55
C THR A 175 5.47 -7.72 -9.90
N THR A 176 4.48 -8.61 -9.79
CA THR A 176 4.61 -10.05 -10.07
C THR A 176 5.27 -10.34 -11.42
N TYR A 177 4.86 -9.64 -12.49
CA TYR A 177 5.31 -9.91 -13.85
C TYR A 177 6.18 -8.82 -14.47
N ARG A 178 6.30 -7.65 -13.84
CA ARG A 178 7.00 -6.50 -14.42
C ARG A 178 7.75 -5.72 -13.36
N VAL A 179 8.86 -5.12 -13.78
CA VAL A 179 9.55 -4.08 -13.01
C VAL A 179 9.50 -2.80 -13.85
N ARG A 180 8.93 -1.74 -13.27
CA ARG A 180 8.92 -0.40 -13.85
C ARG A 180 10.04 0.39 -13.21
N VAL A 181 10.79 1.12 -14.02
CA VAL A 181 11.90 1.95 -13.56
C VAL A 181 11.81 3.31 -14.25
N ALA A 182 12.04 4.37 -13.50
CA ALA A 182 12.16 5.72 -14.04
C ALA A 182 13.21 6.52 -13.26
N GLN A 183 13.89 7.44 -13.93
CA GLN A 183 14.86 8.32 -13.28
C GLN A 183 14.18 9.48 -12.57
N GLN A 184 14.61 9.79 -11.35
CA GLN A 184 14.06 10.87 -10.53
C GLN A 184 14.11 12.24 -11.22
N GLN A 185 15.17 12.52 -12.00
CA GLN A 185 15.33 13.79 -12.72
C GLN A 185 14.32 13.98 -13.86
N ASP A 186 13.75 12.88 -14.37
CA ASP A 186 12.87 12.86 -15.54
C ASP A 186 11.43 12.53 -15.17
N VAL A 187 11.05 12.52 -13.89
CA VAL A 187 9.69 12.16 -13.46
C VAL A 187 8.93 13.33 -12.88
N HIS A 188 7.65 13.37 -13.23
CA HIS A 188 6.62 14.16 -12.58
C HIS A 188 5.79 13.24 -11.69
N LEU A 189 5.71 13.59 -10.41
CA LEU A 189 4.98 12.84 -9.40
C LEU A 189 3.70 13.58 -9.07
N THR A 190 2.56 12.92 -9.21
CA THR A 190 1.26 13.50 -8.91
C THR A 190 0.46 12.58 -8.00
N VAL A 191 0.02 13.06 -6.83
CA VAL A 191 -0.95 12.34 -6.00
C VAL A 191 -2.30 12.42 -6.69
N THR A 192 -2.79 11.28 -7.20
CA THR A 192 -4.03 11.21 -7.98
C THR A 192 -5.22 10.83 -7.12
N GLU A 193 -5.01 10.06 -6.06
CA GLU A 193 -6.09 9.49 -5.26
C GLU A 193 -5.66 9.28 -3.81
N SER A 194 -6.59 9.46 -2.87
CA SER A 194 -6.46 9.04 -1.48
C SER A 194 -7.66 8.19 -1.11
N GLN A 195 -7.44 6.92 -0.80
CA GLN A 195 -8.48 5.98 -0.36
C GLN A 195 -8.32 5.73 1.14
N GLN A 196 -9.37 6.00 1.93
CA GLN A 196 -9.43 5.60 3.33
C GLN A 196 -10.04 4.19 3.42
N HIS A 197 -9.38 3.31 4.16
CA HIS A 197 -9.91 2.01 4.52
C HIS A 197 -10.12 1.98 6.03
N ASP A 198 -11.37 1.75 6.46
CA ASP A 198 -11.75 1.72 7.88
C ASP A 198 -11.06 0.60 8.66
N LEU A 199 -10.63 -0.48 7.97
CA LEU A 199 -9.95 -1.62 8.55
C LEU A 199 -8.80 -2.06 7.65
N SER A 200 -7.56 -1.92 8.14
CA SER A 200 -6.40 -2.60 7.57
C SER A 200 -6.28 -4.03 8.11
N PRO A 201 -6.02 -5.05 7.26
CA PRO A 201 -5.87 -6.44 7.68
C PRO A 201 -4.74 -6.66 8.70
N ASP A 202 -3.75 -5.76 8.75
CA ASP A 202 -2.58 -5.90 9.63
C ASP A 202 -2.72 -5.21 10.99
N SER A 203 -3.62 -4.23 11.14
CA SER A 203 -3.67 -3.39 12.35
C SER A 203 -5.07 -3.06 12.89
N ASN A 204 -6.15 -3.42 12.19
CA ASN A 204 -7.52 -2.98 12.53
C ASN A 204 -7.66 -1.45 12.70
N LEU A 205 -6.68 -0.68 12.25
CA LEU A 205 -6.69 0.78 12.27
C LEU A 205 -7.18 1.31 10.93
N PRO A 206 -7.82 2.48 10.92
CA PRO A 206 -8.09 3.18 9.68
C PRO A 206 -6.77 3.55 9.01
N VAL A 207 -6.60 3.14 7.75
CA VAL A 207 -5.39 3.43 6.96
C VAL A 207 -5.79 4.21 5.72
N GLN A 208 -5.09 5.30 5.47
CA GLN A 208 -5.21 6.03 4.21
C GLN A 208 -4.11 5.56 3.25
N LEU A 209 -4.51 5.04 2.09
CA LEU A 209 -3.63 4.68 0.99
C LEU A 209 -3.61 5.81 -0.04
N LEU A 210 -2.41 6.26 -0.40
CA LEU A 210 -2.18 7.26 -1.43
C LEU A 210 -1.79 6.57 -2.73
N THR A 211 -2.42 6.97 -3.84
CA THR A 211 -1.99 6.60 -5.18
C THR A 211 -1.23 7.77 -5.80
N ILE A 212 0.05 7.57 -6.09
CA ILE A 212 0.94 8.55 -6.71
C ILE A 212 1.28 8.07 -8.11
N ARG A 213 0.89 8.84 -9.12
CA ARG A 213 1.25 8.57 -10.51
C ARG A 213 2.66 9.08 -10.80
N VAL A 214 3.50 8.20 -11.32
CA VAL A 214 4.85 8.49 -11.81
C VAL A 214 4.81 8.59 -13.33
N ALA A 215 4.94 9.80 -13.86
CA ALA A 215 5.00 10.05 -15.30
C ALA A 215 6.42 10.46 -15.68
N SER A 216 7.04 9.78 -16.65
CA SER A 216 8.35 10.19 -17.17
C SER A 216 8.17 11.25 -18.27
N ALA A 217 9.12 12.17 -18.36
CA ALA A 217 9.26 13.10 -19.49
C ALA A 217 9.54 12.36 -20.80
N ASN A 218 10.15 11.18 -20.75
CA ASN A 218 10.37 10.34 -21.92
C ASN A 218 9.08 9.55 -22.26
N PRO A 219 8.43 9.81 -23.41
CA PRO A 219 7.18 9.13 -23.78
C PRO A 219 7.36 7.62 -24.04
N ALA A 220 8.60 7.15 -24.26
CA ALA A 220 8.89 5.73 -24.42
C ALA A 220 8.78 4.95 -23.09
N VAL A 221 8.82 5.65 -21.96
CA VAL A 221 8.73 5.06 -20.61
C VAL A 221 7.29 5.21 -20.12
N PRO A 222 6.50 4.12 -20.07
CA PRO A 222 5.09 4.21 -19.71
C PRO A 222 4.94 4.58 -18.23
N ALA A 223 4.05 5.55 -17.97
CA ALA A 223 3.67 5.93 -16.62
C ALA A 223 3.19 4.73 -15.79
N PHE A 224 3.37 4.82 -14.48
CA PHE A 224 2.94 3.82 -13.52
C PHE A 224 2.56 4.45 -12.20
N ASP A 225 1.63 3.81 -11.48
CA ASP A 225 1.16 4.32 -10.20
C ASP A 225 1.86 3.60 -9.05
N ILE A 226 2.22 4.33 -8.01
CA ILE A 226 2.75 3.86 -6.74
C ILE A 226 1.62 3.94 -5.73
N ARG A 227 1.49 2.92 -4.87
CA ARG A 227 0.55 2.94 -3.74
C ARG A 227 1.36 2.80 -2.46
N LEU A 228 1.13 3.67 -1.49
CA LEU A 228 1.77 3.61 -0.17
C LEU A 228 0.81 4.08 0.92
N ASN A 229 1.13 3.76 2.16
CA ASN A 229 0.42 4.33 3.30
C ASN A 229 0.77 5.82 3.45
N SER A 230 -0.23 6.64 3.72
CA SER A 230 -0.09 8.06 4.06
C SER A 230 0.95 8.36 5.14
N THR A 231 1.16 7.43 6.09
CA THR A 231 2.19 7.57 7.14
C THR A 231 3.62 7.52 6.60
N GLU A 232 3.84 6.81 5.50
CA GLU A 232 5.15 6.67 4.84
C GLU A 232 5.41 7.82 3.85
N TYR A 233 4.43 8.71 3.63
CA TYR A 233 4.53 9.80 2.67
C TYR A 233 5.66 10.77 3.00
N GLY A 234 5.90 11.04 4.29
CA GLY A 234 7.00 11.90 4.76
C GLY A 234 8.37 11.35 4.36
N GLU A 235 8.63 10.09 4.69
CA GLU A 235 9.89 9.38 4.35
C GLU A 235 10.11 9.32 2.83
N LEU A 236 9.04 9.10 2.07
CA LEU A 236 9.09 9.15 0.61
C LEU A 236 9.49 10.55 0.11
N CYS A 237 8.92 11.62 0.67
CA CYS A 237 9.25 12.99 0.30
C CYS A 237 10.70 13.34 0.63
N GLU A 238 11.24 12.86 1.75
CA GLU A 238 12.64 13.05 2.12
C GLU A 238 13.60 12.41 1.11
N LYS A 239 13.22 11.26 0.53
CA LYS A 239 14.06 10.56 -0.44
C LYS A 239 13.94 11.08 -1.88
N LEU A 240 12.86 11.77 -2.20
CA LEU A 240 12.61 12.31 -3.52
C LEU A 240 13.27 13.66 -3.74
N ARG A 241 13.95 13.81 -4.89
CA ARG A 241 14.50 15.08 -5.35
C ARG A 241 13.45 15.96 -6.04
N ALA A 242 12.48 15.32 -6.69
CA ALA A 242 11.40 16.00 -7.40
C ALA A 242 10.21 16.26 -6.45
N PRO A 243 9.62 17.47 -6.45
CA PRO A 243 8.44 17.76 -5.64
C PRO A 243 7.25 16.92 -6.14
N ILE A 244 6.45 16.43 -5.19
CA ILE A 244 5.19 15.76 -5.50
C ILE A 244 4.09 16.82 -5.60
N HIS A 245 3.36 16.84 -6.72
CA HIS A 245 2.19 17.69 -6.90
C HIS A 245 0.93 16.97 -6.42
N SER A 246 0.07 17.64 -5.65
CA SER A 246 -1.24 17.08 -5.30
C SER A 246 -2.26 17.43 -6.37
N ALA A 247 -3.08 16.47 -6.79
CA ALA A 247 -4.27 16.78 -7.57
C ALA A 247 -5.25 17.62 -6.72
N ALA A 248 -6.04 18.48 -7.37
CA ALA A 248 -7.05 19.26 -6.68
C ALA A 248 -8.00 18.32 -5.91
N ASN A 249 -8.21 18.61 -4.62
CA ASN A 249 -9.07 17.89 -3.68
C ASN A 249 -8.52 16.59 -3.05
N VAL A 250 -7.21 16.32 -3.11
CA VAL A 250 -6.61 15.21 -2.35
C VAL A 250 -6.06 15.71 -1.02
N VAL A 251 -6.68 15.28 0.08
CA VAL A 251 -6.21 15.55 1.46
C VAL A 251 -5.32 14.39 1.92
N ILE A 252 -4.11 14.71 2.39
CA ILE A 252 -3.12 13.73 2.85
C ILE A 252 -3.03 13.83 4.37
N HIS A 253 -3.41 12.78 5.09
CA HIS A 253 -3.26 12.69 6.55
C HIS A 253 -1.94 11.98 6.88
N GLN A 254 -0.92 12.72 7.30
CA GLN A 254 0.40 12.15 7.56
C GLN A 254 0.49 11.46 8.94
N SER A 255 -0.42 11.78 9.86
CA SER A 255 -0.45 11.20 11.20
C SER A 255 -1.86 10.81 11.66
N LEU A 256 -1.93 9.84 12.59
CA LEU A 256 -3.16 9.54 13.35
C LEU A 256 -3.70 10.78 14.06
N GLY A 257 -2.83 11.70 14.47
CA GLY A 257 -3.20 12.99 15.01
C GLY A 257 -3.99 13.85 14.02
N ASP A 258 -3.56 13.92 12.76
CA ASP A 258 -4.24 14.71 11.72
C ASP A 258 -5.62 14.13 11.40
N LEU A 259 -5.73 12.81 11.28
CA LEU A 259 -7.01 12.11 11.08
C LEU A 259 -7.95 12.36 12.28
N PHE A 260 -7.43 12.26 13.50
CA PHE A 260 -8.18 12.56 14.71
C PHE A 260 -8.64 14.02 14.72
N LEU A 261 -7.80 14.98 14.37
CA LEU A 261 -8.16 16.40 14.38
C LEU A 261 -9.31 16.72 13.41
N GLU A 262 -9.31 16.12 12.23
CA GLU A 262 -10.40 16.27 11.27
C GLU A 262 -11.70 15.65 11.79
N THR A 263 -11.62 14.41 12.30
CA THR A 263 -12.77 13.70 12.88
C THR A 263 -13.31 14.47 14.09
N PHE A 264 -12.42 14.97 14.94
CA PHE A 264 -12.74 15.78 16.10
C PHE A 264 -13.45 17.07 15.69
N ALA A 265 -12.94 17.77 14.67
CA ALA A 265 -13.59 18.98 14.17
C ALA A 265 -14.99 18.69 13.63
N SER A 266 -15.15 17.64 12.81
CA SER A 266 -16.45 17.23 12.25
C SER A 266 -17.47 16.88 13.32
N LEU A 267 -17.05 16.14 14.37
CA LEU A 267 -17.94 15.82 15.50
C LEU A 267 -18.32 17.05 16.32
N VAL A 268 -17.39 17.98 16.52
CA VAL A 268 -17.65 19.23 17.25
C VAL A 268 -18.55 20.19 16.47
N GLU A 269 -18.53 20.18 15.14
CA GLU A 269 -19.43 21.00 14.32
C GLU A 269 -20.92 20.68 14.52
N VAL A 270 -21.23 19.42 14.88
CA VAL A 270 -22.59 18.94 15.12
C VAL A 270 -23.04 19.19 16.57
N ASN A 271 -22.11 19.46 17.49
CA ASN A 271 -22.44 19.77 18.89
C ASN A 271 -23.18 21.10 19.01
N PRO A 272 -23.97 21.31 20.09
CA PRO A 272 -24.61 22.59 20.36
C PRO A 272 -23.59 23.73 20.39
N ALA A 273 -23.88 24.82 19.66
CA ALA A 273 -23.02 25.99 19.65
C ALA A 273 -23.17 26.79 20.96
N TYR A 274 -22.07 27.36 21.43
CA TYR A 274 -22.08 28.28 22.57
C TYR A 274 -22.19 29.74 22.07
N SER A 275 -23.27 30.42 22.46
CA SER A 275 -23.44 31.85 22.18
C SER A 275 -22.68 32.69 23.21
N VAL A 276 -21.85 33.60 22.72
CA VAL A 276 -21.06 34.48 23.58
C VAL A 276 -21.96 35.57 24.18
N PRO A 277 -21.94 35.78 25.50
CA PRO A 277 -22.62 36.92 26.12
C PRO A 277 -22.05 38.24 25.58
N SER A 278 -22.91 39.24 25.34
CA SER A 278 -22.52 40.53 24.74
C SER A 278 -21.45 41.31 25.53
N SER A 279 -21.22 40.94 26.80
CA SER A 279 -20.22 41.52 27.70
C SER A 279 -18.85 40.86 27.62
N GLN A 280 -18.68 39.82 26.81
CA GLN A 280 -17.48 38.99 26.78
C GLN A 280 -16.79 39.03 25.41
N ASP A 281 -15.60 39.63 25.35
CA ASP A 281 -14.77 39.61 24.15
C ASP A 281 -13.96 38.30 24.03
N LEU A 282 -13.84 37.79 22.80
CA LEU A 282 -13.02 36.63 22.48
C LEU A 282 -11.56 37.04 22.24
N GLU A 283 -10.70 36.63 23.17
CA GLU A 283 -9.25 36.80 23.09
C GLU A 283 -8.61 35.83 22.07
N ALA A 284 -7.31 36.02 21.81
CA ALA A 284 -6.52 35.07 21.05
C ALA A 284 -6.44 33.72 21.78
N CYS A 285 -6.40 32.63 21.01
CA CYS A 285 -6.25 31.29 21.54
C CYS A 285 -4.92 31.16 22.29
N ILE A 286 -4.95 30.74 23.56
CA ILE A 286 -3.74 30.63 24.39
C ILE A 286 -2.75 29.56 23.92
N GLY A 287 -3.20 28.60 23.11
CA GLY A 287 -2.36 27.55 22.53
C GLY A 287 -1.49 28.05 21.37
N CYS A 288 -2.11 28.57 20.31
CA CYS A 288 -1.39 29.00 19.11
C CYS A 288 -1.07 30.50 19.04
N MET A 289 -1.80 31.34 19.78
CA MET A 289 -1.75 32.81 19.71
C MET A 289 -1.99 33.42 18.31
N GLN A 290 -2.46 32.62 17.34
CA GLN A 290 -2.64 33.03 15.94
C GLN A 290 -4.10 33.33 15.59
N THR A 291 -5.04 32.55 16.15
CA THR A 291 -6.48 32.69 15.89
C THR A 291 -7.22 33.04 17.16
N ARG A 292 -8.44 33.56 17.03
CA ARG A 292 -9.33 33.79 18.19
C ARG A 292 -9.74 32.47 18.85
N ALA A 293 -10.05 32.53 20.14
CA ALA A 293 -10.70 31.43 20.83
C ALA A 293 -12.06 31.14 20.19
N SER A 294 -12.32 29.87 19.86
CA SER A 294 -13.49 29.45 19.07
C SER A 294 -14.19 28.24 19.68
N VAL A 295 -13.79 27.82 20.88
CA VAL A 295 -14.35 26.66 21.57
C VAL A 295 -14.61 26.98 23.05
N ARG A 296 -15.73 26.47 23.56
CA ARG A 296 -16.05 26.42 24.98
C ARG A 296 -16.35 24.98 25.39
N LEU A 297 -15.91 24.59 26.58
CA LEU A 297 -16.31 23.33 27.18
C LEU A 297 -17.59 23.54 28.01
N VAL A 298 -18.67 22.85 27.64
CA VAL A 298 -19.97 22.89 28.31
C VAL A 298 -20.42 21.44 28.50
N LYS A 299 -20.79 21.03 29.72
CA LYS A 299 -21.24 19.66 29.94
C LYS A 299 -22.58 19.44 29.22
N THR A 300 -22.57 18.63 28.18
CA THR A 300 -23.75 18.29 27.36
C THR A 300 -24.00 16.78 27.32
N CYS A 301 -23.00 15.96 27.69
CA CYS A 301 -23.16 14.52 27.77
C CYS A 301 -24.13 14.10 28.91
N GLN A 302 -24.95 13.07 28.65
CA GLN A 302 -25.98 12.56 29.58
C GLN A 302 -25.50 11.34 30.39
N GLU A 303 -24.28 11.36 30.91
CA GLU A 303 -23.78 10.27 31.77
C GLU A 303 -23.98 10.63 33.25
N ALA A 304 -24.50 9.67 34.02
CA ALA A 304 -25.20 9.90 35.28
C ALA A 304 -24.42 9.59 36.55
N ASP A 305 -23.32 8.81 36.54
CA ASP A 305 -22.45 8.63 37.72
C ASP A 305 -21.27 7.65 37.45
N GLU A 306 -20.04 8.19 37.29
CA GLU A 306 -18.78 7.87 38.03
C GLU A 306 -17.51 8.22 37.20
N GLY A 307 -16.82 9.32 37.54
CA GLY A 307 -15.57 9.78 36.87
C GLY A 307 -15.77 10.55 35.55
N GLU A 308 -17.04 10.76 35.24
CA GLU A 308 -17.65 11.29 34.04
C GLU A 308 -17.62 12.82 34.01
N CYS A 309 -17.74 13.40 32.83
CA CYS A 309 -17.41 14.79 32.56
C CYS A 309 -17.98 15.81 33.56
N GLN A 310 -17.19 16.83 33.85
CA GLN A 310 -17.45 17.86 34.84
C GLN A 310 -17.79 19.19 34.14
N GLN A 311 -18.62 20.01 34.79
CA GLN A 311 -18.90 21.35 34.28
C GLN A 311 -17.62 22.19 34.33
N CYS A 312 -17.15 22.63 33.15
CA CYS A 312 -16.05 23.56 33.04
C CYS A 312 -16.55 25.00 33.21
N CYS A 313 -15.91 25.76 34.11
CA CYS A 313 -16.21 27.17 34.36
C CYS A 313 -15.22 28.13 33.67
N CYS A 314 -14.31 27.61 32.83
CA CYS A 314 -13.39 28.45 32.08
C CYS A 314 -14.13 29.25 30.99
N ARG A 315 -13.66 30.48 30.77
CA ARG A 315 -14.01 31.25 29.58
C ARG A 315 -13.48 30.57 28.29
N PRO A 316 -14.04 30.85 27.11
CA PRO A 316 -13.45 30.41 25.84
C PRO A 316 -12.04 31.00 25.69
N MET A 317 -11.02 30.12 25.66
CA MET A 317 -9.59 30.53 25.56
C MET A 317 -8.83 29.75 24.49
N TRP A 318 -9.47 28.78 23.84
CA TRP A 318 -8.83 27.86 22.90
C TRP A 318 -9.56 27.89 21.56
N CYS A 319 -8.83 27.75 20.47
CA CYS A 319 -9.41 27.44 19.16
C CYS A 319 -9.63 25.92 19.02
N LEU A 320 -10.45 25.55 18.04
CA LEU A 320 -10.84 24.16 17.78
C LEU A 320 -9.62 23.25 17.57
N THR A 321 -8.68 23.68 16.74
CA THR A 321 -7.47 22.92 16.42
C THR A 321 -6.59 22.70 17.64
N CYS A 322 -6.36 23.72 18.47
CA CYS A 322 -5.54 23.56 19.67
C CYS A 322 -6.23 22.68 20.73
N MET A 323 -7.55 22.76 20.86
CA MET A 323 -8.29 21.87 21.77
C MET A 323 -8.23 20.41 21.28
N GLY A 324 -8.41 20.18 19.98
CA GLY A 324 -8.25 18.84 19.40
C GLY A 324 -6.83 18.29 19.59
N LYS A 325 -5.79 19.11 19.40
CA LYS A 325 -4.39 18.70 19.62
C LYS A 325 -4.13 18.33 21.07
N TRP A 326 -4.67 19.12 22.00
CA TRP A 326 -4.61 18.80 23.42
C TRP A 326 -5.32 17.47 23.71
N PHE A 327 -6.52 17.27 23.18
CA PHE A 327 -7.28 16.05 23.36
C PHE A 327 -6.50 14.82 22.86
N ALA A 328 -5.96 14.89 21.63
CA ALA A 328 -5.13 13.84 21.04
C ALA A 328 -3.87 13.54 21.88
N SER A 329 -3.21 14.57 22.42
CA SER A 329 -1.98 14.41 23.23
C SER A 329 -2.20 13.65 24.54
N ARG A 330 -3.45 13.47 24.98
CA ARG A 330 -3.82 12.76 26.20
C ARG A 330 -4.25 11.33 25.94
N GLN A 331 -4.18 10.87 24.70
CA GLN A 331 -4.58 9.53 24.32
C GLN A 331 -3.40 8.57 24.30
N ASP A 332 -3.71 7.28 24.41
CA ASP A 332 -2.75 6.20 24.19
C ASP A 332 -2.60 5.92 22.68
N PRO A 333 -1.42 6.16 22.08
CA PRO A 333 -1.17 5.86 20.67
C PRO A 333 -1.38 4.40 20.28
N GLN A 334 -1.33 3.46 21.23
CA GLN A 334 -1.56 2.03 20.98
C GLN A 334 -3.04 1.64 20.96
N ARG A 335 -3.94 2.53 21.41
CA ARG A 335 -5.40 2.28 21.50
C ARG A 335 -6.24 3.40 20.85
N PRO A 336 -6.05 3.69 19.54
CA PRO A 336 -6.81 4.71 18.81
C PRO A 336 -8.32 4.47 18.76
N ASP A 337 -8.74 3.20 18.88
CA ASP A 337 -10.14 2.79 19.02
C ASP A 337 -10.86 3.48 20.19
N THR A 338 -10.12 3.84 21.24
CA THR A 338 -10.67 4.46 22.45
C THR A 338 -10.66 5.99 22.42
N TRP A 339 -9.99 6.62 21.45
CA TRP A 339 -9.70 8.06 21.49
C TRP A 339 -10.98 8.89 21.56
N LEU A 340 -11.95 8.64 20.69
CA LEU A 340 -13.21 9.40 20.64
C LEU A 340 -14.11 9.17 21.88
N ALA A 341 -14.00 8.00 22.52
CA ALA A 341 -14.77 7.63 23.71
C ALA A 341 -14.06 8.04 25.03
N SER A 342 -12.84 8.57 24.94
CA SER A 342 -12.04 8.93 26.10
C SER A 342 -12.51 10.24 26.76
N ARG A 343 -12.05 10.46 27.99
CA ARG A 343 -12.27 11.71 28.75
C ARG A 343 -10.94 12.31 29.15
N VAL A 344 -10.71 13.56 28.76
CA VAL A 344 -9.46 14.27 29.01
C VAL A 344 -9.67 15.47 29.95
N PRO A 345 -8.67 15.87 30.73
CA PRO A 345 -8.78 17.07 31.57
C PRO A 345 -8.71 18.34 30.73
N CYS A 346 -9.50 19.36 31.09
CA CYS A 346 -9.37 20.71 30.55
C CYS A 346 -7.92 21.21 30.75
N PRO A 347 -7.26 21.77 29.72
CA PRO A 347 -5.89 22.24 29.82
C PRO A 347 -5.70 23.36 30.85
N THR A 348 -6.78 24.05 31.23
CA THR A 348 -6.72 25.17 32.17
C THR A 348 -7.19 24.80 33.58
N CYS A 349 -8.42 24.30 33.75
CA CYS A 349 -8.98 23.99 35.08
C CYS A 349 -8.95 22.50 35.44
N ARG A 350 -8.49 21.62 34.54
CA ARG A 350 -8.46 20.15 34.68
C ARG A 350 -9.82 19.46 34.83
N ALA A 351 -10.94 20.19 34.77
CA ALA A 351 -12.27 19.60 34.68
C ALA A 351 -12.31 18.59 33.52
N ARG A 352 -12.69 17.34 33.79
CA ARG A 352 -12.72 16.29 32.76
C ARG A 352 -13.85 16.56 31.78
N PHE A 353 -13.60 16.33 30.50
CA PHE A 353 -14.60 16.50 29.45
C PHE A 353 -14.43 15.42 28.37
N CYS A 354 -15.50 15.16 27.63
CA CYS A 354 -15.51 14.30 26.44
C CYS A 354 -15.75 15.15 25.19
N ILE A 355 -15.66 14.52 24.01
CA ILE A 355 -15.83 15.23 22.73
C ILE A 355 -17.20 15.92 22.61
N LEU A 356 -18.26 15.38 23.22
CA LEU A 356 -19.61 15.95 23.17
C LEU A 356 -19.70 17.28 23.92
N ASP A 357 -18.87 17.47 24.95
CA ASP A 357 -18.85 18.68 25.77
C ASP A 357 -18.12 19.84 25.10
N VAL A 358 -17.55 19.62 23.91
CA VAL A 358 -16.80 20.62 23.16
C VAL A 358 -17.76 21.36 22.24
N CYS A 359 -18.05 22.62 22.55
CA CYS A 359 -18.98 23.47 21.81
C CYS A 359 -18.22 24.51 20.98
N ALA A 360 -18.53 24.60 19.68
CA ALA A 360 -18.06 25.71 18.86
C ALA A 360 -18.69 27.03 19.32
N VAL A 361 -17.89 28.08 19.36
CA VAL A 361 -18.35 29.44 19.71
C VAL A 361 -18.90 30.11 18.45
N ARG A 362 -20.13 30.63 18.52
CA ARG A 362 -20.80 31.34 17.42
C ARG A 362 -21.32 32.70 17.86
#